data_AF-A0A0R1N1R7-F1
#
_entry.id   AF-A0A0R1N1R7-F1
#
_cell.length_a   1.000
_cell.length_b   1.000
_cell.length_c   1.000
_cell.angle_alpha   90.00
_cell.angle_beta   90.00
_cell.angle_gamma   90.00
#
_symmetry.space_group_name_H-M   'P 1'
#
loop_
_entity.id
_entity.type
_entity.pdbx_description
1 polymer ?
#
loop_
_entity_poly.entity_id
_entity_poly.type
_entity_poly.pdbx_seq_one_letter_code
_entity_poly.pdbx_strand_id
1 'polypeptide(L)'
;MLIIVLLVVLILALLYARRVWHRRHAMNNMRQYTSRVTAQVVNAALGQLQDGTTQWHEAHLPLTPIAHTRDWGQKAIMVYEFAATGESLNNTGKAKAELQAAIDQAAHKMGIVSAAVGLSPFAVVDVWQRAQEKHFSVAFQINQSTIEYVQDITRAAEEDALKEKK
;
A
#
# COMPACT_ATOMS: atom_id res chain seq x y z
N MET A 1 25.67 -36.01 -29.82
CA MET A 1 25.20 -34.64 -30.14
C MET A 1 23.79 -34.39 -29.62
N LEU A 2 22.77 -35.14 -30.03
CA LEU A 2 21.37 -34.94 -29.62
C LEU A 2 21.16 -35.04 -28.08
N ILE A 3 21.81 -36.00 -27.43
CA ILE A 3 21.80 -36.16 -25.96
C ILE A 3 22.42 -34.94 -25.25
N ILE A 4 23.51 -34.40 -25.78
CA ILE A 4 24.19 -33.23 -25.22
C ILE A 4 23.29 -31.99 -25.37
N VAL A 5 22.65 -31.81 -26.51
CA VAL A 5 21.69 -30.72 -26.74
C VAL A 5 20.51 -30.82 -25.77
N LEU A 6 19.93 -32.02 -25.59
CA LEU A 6 18.85 -32.25 -24.62
C LEU A 6 19.28 -31.91 -23.19
N LEU A 7 20.49 -32.31 -22.79
CA LEU A 7 21.04 -31.98 -21.47
C LEU A 7 21.20 -30.47 -21.29
N VAL A 8 21.72 -29.75 -22.29
CA VAL A 8 21.88 -28.30 -22.23
C VAL A 8 20.52 -27.60 -22.10
N VAL A 9 19.52 -28.01 -22.89
CA VAL A 9 18.16 -27.45 -22.82
C VAL A 9 17.54 -27.71 -21.44
N LEU A 10 17.69 -28.92 -20.91
CA LEU A 10 17.19 -29.28 -19.58
C LEU A 10 17.83 -28.42 -18.48
N ILE A 11 19.15 -28.23 -18.54
CA ILE A 11 19.88 -27.40 -17.58
C ILE A 11 19.39 -25.94 -17.65
N LEU A 12 19.25 -25.37 -18.85
CA LEU A 12 18.74 -24.01 -19.02
C LEU A 12 17.31 -23.86 -18.50
N ALA A 13 16.44 -24.84 -18.76
CA ALA A 13 15.07 -24.86 -18.25
C ALA A 13 15.04 -24.90 -16.71
N LEU A 14 15.88 -25.74 -16.08
CA LEU A 14 16.00 -25.82 -14.62
C LEU A 14 16.51 -24.52 -14.01
N LEU A 15 17.53 -23.90 -14.61
CA LEU A 15 18.05 -22.61 -14.16
C LEU A 15 17.00 -21.50 -14.26
N TYR A 16 16.24 -21.47 -15.35
CA TYR A 16 15.14 -20.52 -15.53
C TYR A 16 14.02 -20.75 -14.50
N ALA A 17 13.58 -22.00 -14.31
CA ALA A 17 12.57 -22.36 -13.32
C ALA A 17 12.98 -21.97 -11.90
N ARG A 18 14.24 -22.26 -11.51
CA ARG A 18 14.79 -21.87 -10.21
C ARG A 18 14.80 -20.36 -10.02
N ARG A 19 15.20 -19.59 -11.04
CA ARG A 19 15.18 -18.11 -11.01
C ARG A 19 13.77 -17.57 -10.81
N VAL A 20 12.79 -18.10 -11.54
CA VAL A 20 11.38 -17.67 -11.42
C VAL A 20 10.83 -18.03 -10.04
N TRP A 21 11.12 -19.23 -9.53
CA TRP A 21 10.68 -19.70 -8.23
C TRP A 21 11.20 -18.82 -7.09
N HIS A 22 12.51 -18.53 -7.05
CA HIS A 22 13.09 -17.63 -6.06
C HIS A 22 12.47 -16.22 -6.10
N ARG A 23 12.25 -15.66 -7.30
CA ARG A 23 11.62 -14.35 -7.45
C ARG A 23 10.19 -14.33 -6.90
N ARG A 24 9.39 -15.35 -7.21
CA ARG A 24 8.00 -15.46 -6.73
C ARG A 24 7.93 -15.64 -5.22
N HIS A 25 8.79 -16.48 -4.64
CA HIS A 25 8.83 -16.68 -3.20
C HIS A 25 9.28 -15.43 -2.44
N ALA A 26 10.35 -14.77 -2.90
CA ALA A 26 10.80 -13.52 -2.30
C ALA A 26 9.70 -12.45 -2.33
N MET A 27 8.97 -12.35 -3.45
CA MET A 27 7.85 -11.41 -3.58
C MET A 27 6.70 -11.73 -2.62
N ASN A 28 6.32 -13.01 -2.48
CA ASN A 28 5.26 -13.40 -1.56
C ASN A 28 5.63 -13.08 -0.11
N ASN A 29 6.86 -13.38 0.30
CA ASN A 29 7.34 -13.07 1.64
C ASN A 29 7.36 -11.56 1.87
N MET A 30 7.84 -10.80 0.89
CA MET A 30 7.84 -9.33 0.94
C MET A 30 6.41 -8.80 1.12
N ARG A 31 5.45 -9.26 0.32
CA ARG A 31 4.04 -8.83 0.41
C ARG A 31 3.42 -9.13 1.76
N GLN A 32 3.70 -10.31 2.33
CA GLN A 32 3.21 -10.66 3.66
C GLN A 32 3.82 -9.75 4.73
N TYR A 33 5.12 -9.49 4.64
CA TYR A 33 5.80 -8.58 5.54
C TYR A 33 5.25 -7.16 5.45
N THR A 34 5.20 -6.58 4.24
CA THR A 34 4.74 -5.21 4.04
C THR A 34 3.26 -5.06 4.40
N SER A 35 2.43 -6.06 4.13
CA SER A 35 1.02 -6.10 4.57
C SER A 35 0.89 -6.01 6.08
N ARG A 36 1.65 -6.83 6.82
CA ARG A 36 1.63 -6.82 8.30
C ARG A 36 2.14 -5.51 8.87
N VAL A 37 3.25 -4.99 8.35
CA VAL A 37 3.82 -3.71 8.81
C VAL A 37 2.83 -2.57 8.54
N THR A 38 2.23 -2.53 7.36
CA THR A 38 1.22 -1.51 7.01
C THR A 38 0.02 -1.61 7.95
N ALA A 39 -0.49 -2.81 8.21
CA ALA A 39 -1.59 -3.03 9.14
C ALA A 39 -1.24 -2.57 10.56
N GLN A 40 -0.02 -2.82 11.06
CA GLN A 40 0.40 -2.35 12.38
C GLN A 40 0.41 -0.82 12.46
N VAL A 41 0.97 -0.16 11.45
CA VAL A 41 1.02 1.30 11.38
C VAL A 41 -0.38 1.90 11.28
N VAL A 42 -1.24 1.34 10.43
CA VAL A 42 -2.63 1.78 10.27
C VAL A 42 -3.41 1.63 11.57
N ASN A 43 -3.29 0.49 12.26
CA ASN A 43 -3.99 0.28 13.53
C ASN A 43 -3.47 1.21 14.63
N ALA A 44 -2.17 1.48 14.68
CA ALA A 44 -1.61 2.46 15.59
C ALA A 44 -2.09 3.89 15.26
N ALA A 45 -2.21 4.24 13.98
CA ALA A 45 -2.75 5.52 13.53
C ALA A 45 -4.23 5.67 13.88
N LEU A 46 -5.06 4.68 13.56
CA LEU A 46 -6.49 4.70 13.91
C LEU A 46 -6.70 4.71 15.42
N GLY A 47 -5.88 4.00 16.20
CA GLY A 47 -5.92 4.06 17.67
C GLY A 47 -5.68 5.47 18.21
N GLN A 48 -4.80 6.25 17.58
CA GLN A 48 -4.55 7.65 17.95
C GLN A 48 -5.71 8.59 17.57
N LEU A 49 -6.54 8.18 16.62
CA LEU A 49 -7.64 9.00 16.10
C LEU A 49 -8.98 8.75 16.83
N GLN A 50 -9.03 7.85 17.83
CA GLN A 50 -10.29 7.49 18.50
C GLN A 50 -10.87 8.58 19.41
N ASP A 51 -10.08 9.60 19.81
CA ASP A 51 -10.44 10.60 20.83
C ASP A 51 -11.46 11.69 20.38
N GLY A 52 -12.32 11.39 19.40
CA GLY A 52 -13.60 12.07 19.17
C GLY A 52 -13.59 13.36 18.33
N THR A 53 -12.44 13.89 17.91
CA THR A 53 -12.36 15.06 17.00
C THR A 53 -12.15 14.68 15.53
N THR A 54 -12.01 13.40 15.25
CA THR A 54 -11.58 12.87 13.95
C THR A 54 -12.74 12.19 13.23
N GLN A 55 -12.63 12.11 11.91
CA GLN A 55 -13.59 11.35 11.11
C GLN A 55 -13.33 9.83 11.15
N TRP A 56 -12.38 9.36 11.98
CA TRP A 56 -11.82 8.01 11.97
C TRP A 56 -12.11 7.22 13.25
N HIS A 57 -13.32 7.36 13.78
CA HIS A 57 -13.79 6.46 14.83
C HIS A 57 -14.07 5.07 14.25
N GLU A 58 -13.52 4.03 14.89
CA GLU A 58 -13.62 2.63 14.48
C GLU A 58 -13.81 1.77 15.73
N ALA A 59 -14.94 1.07 15.82
CA ALA A 59 -15.26 0.21 16.96
C ALA A 59 -14.52 -1.14 16.90
N HIS A 60 -14.09 -1.57 15.71
CA HIS A 60 -13.59 -2.91 15.45
C HIS A 60 -12.11 -2.93 15.02
N LEU A 61 -11.24 -2.33 15.83
CA LEU A 61 -9.79 -2.54 15.71
C LEU A 61 -9.37 -3.92 16.28
N PRO A 62 -8.34 -4.57 15.74
CA PRO A 62 -7.49 -4.13 14.63
C PRO A 62 -8.07 -4.49 13.25
N LEU A 63 -7.86 -3.60 12.29
CA LEU A 63 -8.14 -3.86 10.87
C LEU A 63 -7.05 -4.71 10.22
N THR A 64 -7.48 -5.59 9.32
CA THR A 64 -6.60 -6.30 8.39
C THR A 64 -6.83 -5.80 6.97
N PRO A 65 -5.80 -5.77 6.10
CA PRO A 65 -6.00 -5.44 4.69
C PRO A 65 -7.01 -6.37 4.03
N ILE A 66 -8.02 -5.81 3.36
CA ILE A 66 -9.07 -6.55 2.64
C ILE A 66 -8.66 -6.85 1.19
N ALA A 67 -7.81 -6.00 0.62
CA ALA A 67 -7.25 -6.18 -0.70
C ALA A 67 -5.82 -5.64 -0.75
N HIS A 68 -5.10 -6.04 -1.80
CA HIS A 68 -3.84 -5.45 -2.17
C HIS A 68 -3.84 -5.21 -3.68
N THR A 69 -3.32 -4.07 -4.13
CA THR A 69 -3.17 -3.84 -5.56
C THR A 69 -2.08 -4.76 -6.06
N ARG A 70 -2.44 -5.70 -6.94
CA ARG A 70 -1.58 -6.84 -7.25
C ARG A 70 -0.32 -6.38 -7.97
N ASP A 71 -0.42 -5.67 -9.09
CA ASP A 71 0.74 -5.24 -9.87
C ASP A 71 0.37 -4.02 -10.73
N TRP A 72 1.33 -3.11 -10.97
CA TRP A 72 1.22 -2.03 -11.97
C TRP A 72 2.23 -2.32 -13.09
N GLY A 73 1.73 -2.77 -14.25
CA GLY A 73 2.57 -3.31 -15.31
C GLY A 73 3.30 -4.60 -14.87
N GLN A 74 4.62 -4.63 -14.99
CA GLN A 74 5.47 -5.75 -14.55
C GLN A 74 6.08 -5.55 -13.15
N LYS A 75 5.72 -4.47 -12.46
CA LYS A 75 6.32 -4.06 -11.19
C LYS A 75 5.36 -4.34 -10.03
N ALA A 76 5.91 -4.89 -8.96
CA ALA A 76 5.16 -5.12 -7.73
C ALA A 76 5.02 -3.82 -6.93
N ILE A 77 3.78 -3.45 -6.65
CA ILE A 77 3.40 -2.30 -5.81
C ILE A 77 2.88 -2.80 -4.47
N MET A 78 3.16 -2.04 -3.41
CA MET A 78 2.82 -2.41 -2.03
C MET A 78 1.69 -1.52 -1.52
N VAL A 79 0.50 -1.65 -2.10
CA VAL A 79 -0.70 -0.87 -1.75
C VAL A 79 -1.71 -1.81 -1.13
N TYR A 80 -2.24 -1.43 0.03
CA TYR A 80 -3.14 -2.24 0.84
C TYR A 80 -4.41 -1.46 1.13
N GLU A 81 -5.54 -2.08 0.84
CA GLU A 81 -6.86 -1.52 1.09
C GLU A 81 -7.38 -2.00 2.44
N PHE A 82 -8.01 -1.11 3.18
CA PHE A 82 -8.67 -1.35 4.45
C PHE A 82 -10.11 -0.84 4.38
N ALA A 83 -10.99 -1.51 5.12
CA ALA A 83 -12.35 -1.05 5.36
C ALA A 83 -12.53 -0.81 6.85
N ALA A 84 -13.06 0.37 7.19
CA ALA A 84 -13.41 0.78 8.53
C ALA A 84 -14.91 1.04 8.63
N THR A 85 -15.55 0.55 9.68
CA THR A 85 -16.96 0.80 10.00
C THR A 85 -17.09 2.10 10.79
N GLY A 86 -18.11 2.91 10.49
CA GLY A 86 -18.40 4.10 11.29
C GLY A 86 -19.25 5.14 10.60
N GLU A 87 -19.36 6.31 11.24
CA GLU A 87 -20.13 7.45 10.72
C GLU A 87 -19.61 7.94 9.38
N SER A 88 -20.47 8.58 8.58
CA SER A 88 -20.06 9.07 7.26
C SER A 88 -18.91 10.08 7.32
N LEU A 89 -17.99 10.00 6.37
CA LEU A 89 -16.99 11.03 6.13
C LEU A 89 -17.70 12.30 5.66
N ASN A 90 -17.45 13.39 6.37
CA ASN A 90 -17.97 14.72 6.01
C ASN A 90 -17.15 15.33 4.88
N ASN A 91 -15.85 15.04 4.83
CA ASN A 91 -14.95 15.51 3.78
C ASN A 91 -13.81 14.50 3.60
N THR A 92 -13.81 13.80 2.46
CA THR A 92 -12.81 12.76 2.13
C THR A 92 -11.39 13.32 2.02
N GLY A 93 -11.21 14.53 1.50
CA GLY A 93 -9.91 15.20 1.43
C GLY A 93 -9.33 15.51 2.81
N LYS A 94 -10.17 16.02 3.73
CA LYS A 94 -9.78 16.26 5.13
C LYS A 94 -9.51 14.94 5.85
N ALA A 95 -10.36 13.93 5.67
CA ALA A 95 -10.18 12.61 6.26
C ALA A 95 -8.86 11.96 5.78
N LYS A 96 -8.54 12.08 4.49
CA LYS A 96 -7.26 11.64 3.91
C LYS A 96 -6.07 12.32 4.58
N ALA A 97 -6.12 13.64 4.75
CA ALA A 97 -5.04 14.39 5.40
C ALA A 97 -4.89 14.03 6.89
N GLU A 98 -6.00 13.89 7.62
CA GLU A 98 -6.03 13.44 9.02
C GLU A 98 -5.38 12.05 9.18
N LEU A 99 -5.78 11.09 8.32
CA LEU A 99 -5.23 9.74 8.34
C LEU A 99 -3.74 9.72 7.97
N GLN A 100 -3.34 10.49 6.95
CA GLN A 100 -1.94 10.59 6.54
C GLN A 100 -1.07 11.08 7.71
N ALA A 101 -1.47 12.14 8.40
CA ALA A 101 -0.71 12.68 9.52
C ALA A 101 -0.58 11.67 10.68
N ALA A 102 -1.66 10.92 10.98
CA ALA A 102 -1.63 9.90 12.03
C ALA A 102 -0.73 8.70 11.64
N ILE A 103 -0.74 8.30 10.37
CA ILE A 103 0.14 7.26 9.82
C ILE A 103 1.60 7.70 9.90
N ASP A 104 1.92 8.95 9.52
CA ASP A 104 3.28 9.47 9.58
C ASP A 104 3.79 9.49 11.03
N GLN A 105 2.94 9.92 11.97
CA GLN A 105 3.27 9.91 13.39
C GLN A 105 3.46 8.47 13.93
N ALA A 106 2.59 7.54 13.55
CA ALA A 106 2.71 6.13 13.93
C ALA A 106 4.00 5.51 13.38
N ALA A 107 4.30 5.71 12.10
CA ALA A 107 5.50 5.22 11.45
C ALA A 107 6.77 5.75 12.12
N HIS A 108 6.79 7.05 12.44
CA HIS A 108 7.90 7.68 13.16
C HIS A 108 8.10 7.05 14.55
N LYS A 109 7.04 6.88 15.34
CA LYS A 109 7.10 6.22 16.66
C LYS A 109 7.60 4.78 16.59
N MET A 110 7.31 4.08 15.48
CA MET A 110 7.75 2.71 15.23
C MET A 110 9.16 2.64 14.60
N GLY A 111 9.83 3.77 14.35
CA GLY A 111 11.16 3.81 13.73
C GLY A 111 11.17 3.37 12.26
N ILE A 112 10.03 3.44 11.57
CA ILE A 112 9.95 3.10 10.15
C ILE A 112 10.41 4.31 9.34
N VAL A 113 11.46 4.11 8.56
CA VAL A 113 12.06 5.13 7.71
C VAL A 113 11.69 4.93 6.25
N SER A 114 11.64 6.03 5.50
CA SER A 114 11.38 6.01 4.07
C SER A 114 12.55 5.41 3.27
N ALA A 115 12.24 4.77 2.15
CA ALA A 115 13.24 4.30 1.20
C ALA A 115 13.92 5.44 0.41
N ALA A 116 13.33 6.64 0.39
CA ALA A 116 13.85 7.81 -0.31
C ALA A 116 13.83 9.05 0.58
N VAL A 117 14.88 9.88 0.46
CA VAL A 117 15.02 11.12 1.23
C VAL A 117 13.87 12.08 0.90
N GLY A 118 13.24 12.62 1.95
CA GLY A 118 12.16 13.60 1.82
C GLY A 118 10.78 13.02 1.51
N LEU A 119 10.63 11.71 1.38
CA LEU A 119 9.32 11.05 1.28
C LEU A 119 8.90 10.43 2.61
N SER A 120 7.59 10.34 2.85
CA SER A 120 7.07 9.51 3.94
C SER A 120 7.18 8.02 3.59
N PRO A 121 7.50 7.13 4.55
CA PRO A 121 7.44 5.68 4.30
C PRO A 121 6.06 5.19 3.85
N PHE A 122 4.97 5.90 4.19
CA PHE A 122 3.62 5.53 3.80
C PHE A 122 2.87 6.67 3.13
N ALA A 123 1.98 6.33 2.20
CA ALA A 123 1.10 7.29 1.54
C ALA A 123 -0.34 6.78 1.56
N VAL A 124 -1.29 7.58 2.03
CA VAL A 124 -2.71 7.34 1.83
C VAL A 124 -3.02 7.70 0.38
N VAL A 125 -3.31 6.68 -0.43
CA VAL A 125 -3.54 6.83 -1.87
C VAL A 125 -4.94 7.34 -2.12
N ASP A 126 -5.92 6.73 -1.45
CA ASP A 126 -7.33 6.99 -1.68
C ASP A 126 -8.14 6.83 -0.39
N VAL A 127 -9.24 7.57 -0.31
CA VAL A 127 -10.25 7.52 0.76
C VAL A 127 -11.62 7.74 0.13
N TRP A 128 -12.47 6.74 0.23
CA TRP A 128 -13.84 6.79 -0.24
C TRP A 128 -14.76 6.08 0.75
N GLN A 129 -16.06 6.21 0.54
CA GLN A 129 -17.05 5.57 1.40
C GLN A 129 -18.15 4.96 0.55
N ARG A 130 -18.64 3.79 1.00
CA ARG A 130 -19.84 3.17 0.46
C ARG A 130 -20.68 2.64 1.61
N ALA A 131 -21.94 3.06 1.66
CA ALA A 131 -22.84 2.76 2.77
C ALA A 131 -22.20 3.16 4.13
N GLN A 132 -22.01 2.21 5.04
CA GLN A 132 -21.44 2.43 6.38
C GLN A 132 -19.96 2.02 6.48
N GLU A 133 -19.30 1.80 5.35
CA GLU A 133 -17.89 1.42 5.29
C GLU A 133 -17.05 2.52 4.63
N LYS A 134 -16.01 2.96 5.34
CA LYS A 134 -14.95 3.85 4.87
C LYS A 134 -13.85 2.98 4.32
N HIS A 135 -13.57 3.11 3.04
CA HIS A 135 -12.48 2.43 2.39
C HIS A 135 -11.31 3.38 2.23
N PHE A 136 -10.11 2.89 2.50
CA PHE A 136 -8.90 3.64 2.26
C PHE A 136 -7.75 2.72 1.86
N SER A 137 -6.88 3.26 1.02
CA SER A 137 -5.71 2.53 0.52
C SER A 137 -4.44 3.19 1.02
N VAL A 138 -3.53 2.39 1.58
CA VAL A 138 -2.23 2.83 2.07
C VAL A 138 -1.13 2.14 1.29
N ALA A 139 -0.27 2.94 0.66
CA ALA A 139 0.95 2.50 0.00
C ALA A 139 2.11 2.48 0.99
N PHE A 140 2.85 1.36 1.06
CA PHE A 140 4.15 1.30 1.70
C PHE A 140 5.24 1.58 0.66
N GLN A 141 5.82 2.78 0.70
CA GLN A 141 6.83 3.30 -0.23
C GLN A 141 8.23 2.71 0.03
N ILE A 142 8.33 1.38 0.08
CA ILE A 142 9.57 0.63 0.35
C ILE A 142 10.41 0.37 -0.92
N ASN A 143 9.84 0.58 -2.10
CA ASN A 143 10.53 0.37 -3.37
C ASN A 143 10.16 1.47 -4.38
N GLN A 144 11.04 1.63 -5.38
CA GLN A 144 10.89 2.64 -6.43
C GLN A 144 9.55 2.51 -7.18
N SER A 145 9.11 1.28 -7.46
CA SER A 145 7.85 1.02 -8.17
C SER A 145 6.63 1.57 -7.44
N THR A 146 6.60 1.48 -6.11
CA THR A 146 5.50 1.97 -5.29
C THR A 146 5.56 3.49 -5.18
N ILE A 147 6.77 4.07 -5.10
CA ILE A 147 6.96 5.53 -5.13
C ILE A 147 6.44 6.12 -6.44
N GLU A 148 6.87 5.55 -7.58
CA GLU A 148 6.41 5.97 -8.92
C GLU A 148 4.89 5.87 -9.05
N TYR A 149 4.31 4.76 -8.58
CA TYR A 149 2.86 4.57 -8.58
C TYR A 149 2.12 5.67 -7.79
N VAL A 150 2.58 5.97 -6.57
CA VAL A 150 1.97 7.02 -5.75
C VAL A 150 2.07 8.37 -6.45
N GLN A 151 3.23 8.71 -7.02
CA GLN A 151 3.43 9.97 -7.75
C GLN A 151 2.50 10.09 -8.96
N ASP A 152 2.35 9.01 -9.74
CA ASP A 152 1.47 9.00 -10.91
C ASP A 152 0.00 9.18 -10.53
N ILE A 153 -0.48 8.50 -9.48
CA ILE A 153 -1.85 8.64 -9.00
C ILE A 153 -2.11 10.04 -8.42
N THR A 154 -1.17 10.59 -7.65
CA THR A 154 -1.28 11.96 -7.12
C THR A 154 -1.36 12.98 -8.24
N ARG A 155 -0.49 12.87 -9.26
CA ARG A 155 -0.51 13.76 -10.42
C ARG A 155 -1.84 13.68 -11.18
N ALA A 156 -2.35 12.47 -11.40
CA ALA A 156 -3.65 12.29 -12.07
C ALA A 156 -4.80 12.96 -11.30
N ALA A 157 -4.83 12.80 -9.98
CA ALA A 157 -5.83 13.44 -9.13
C ALA A 157 -5.76 14.98 -9.17
N GLU A 158 -4.55 15.55 -9.21
CA GLU A 158 -4.35 17.00 -9.35
C GLU A 158 -4.83 17.53 -10.71
N GLU A 159 -4.51 16.81 -11.79
CA GLU A 159 -4.95 17.16 -13.14
C GLU A 159 -6.47 17.14 -13.29
N ASP A 160 -7.15 16.16 -12.67
CA ASP A 160 -8.60 16.08 -12.72
C ASP A 160 -9.26 17.18 -11.89
N ALA A 161 -8.73 17.49 -10.70
CA ALA A 161 -9.17 18.63 -9.89
C ALA A 161 -8.98 19.99 -10.59
N LEU A 162 -7.97 20.10 -11.47
CA LEU A 162 -7.75 21.28 -12.32
C LEU A 162 -8.77 21.39 -13.46
N LYS A 163 -9.23 20.27 -14.02
CA LYS A 163 -10.25 20.25 -15.07
C LYS A 163 -11.63 20.62 -14.54
N GLU A 164 -12.00 20.14 -13.34
CA GLU A 164 -13.29 20.47 -12.73
C GLU A 164 -13.46 21.95 -12.36
N LYS A 165 -12.35 22.69 -12.26
CA LYS A 165 -12.35 24.14 -11.97
C LYS A 165 -12.45 25.03 -13.21
N LYS A 166 -12.40 24.47 -14.42
CA LYS A 166 -12.49 25.19 -15.70
C LYS A 166 -13.86 25.05 -16.32
#